data_AF-A0AAD5JMA3-F1
#
_entry.id   AF-A0AAD5JMA3-F1
#
_cell.length_a   1.000
_cell.length_b   1.000
_cell.length_c   1.000
_cell.angle_alpha   90.00
_cell.angle_beta   90.00
_cell.angle_gamma   90.00
#
_symmetry.space_group_name_H-M   'P 1'
#
loop_
_entity.id
_entity.type
_entity.pdbx_description
1 polymer ?
#
loop_
_entity_poly.entity_id
_entity_poly.type
_entity_poly.pdbx_seq_one_letter_code
_entity_poly.pdbx_strand_id
1 'polypeptide(L)'
;MEIPDQVVAEQLTWIESELFGKIKAREFVRNIWCPRPSSVTSEDQLRCHSAVVASIAHFNFISAWVATIIVTQPKLNKRAGLLEKFMSIAVELRNHNNYNSLMAVLAGLNSASVLRLKQTRDAVSDKKLFKQFQSLERLMSSDRSFSSYRLALKASEAPGIPYLGIHNQDLVSLAEGNKDLRPDGTIHWEKFRLMGECIVAMMKFQCPAYDIEPDGKILHFIADTEILSEDEQYKRSNLVEPRLKSSSTNRLRDLWLRM
;
A
#
# COMPACT_ATOMS: atom_id res chain seq x y z
N MET A 1 20.62 2.94 -5.48
CA MET A 1 20.28 1.54 -5.17
C MET A 1 20.71 0.72 -6.37
N GLU A 2 21.83 0.00 -6.27
CA GLU A 2 22.40 -0.80 -7.37
C GLU A 2 21.81 -2.22 -7.45
N ILE A 3 20.93 -2.57 -6.52
CA ILE A 3 20.23 -3.86 -6.45
C ILE A 3 19.27 -3.97 -7.65
N PRO A 4 19.21 -5.08 -8.39
CA PRO A 4 18.24 -5.27 -9.47
C PRO A 4 16.78 -5.16 -9.00
N ASP A 5 15.91 -4.63 -9.86
CA ASP A 5 14.51 -4.33 -9.51
C ASP A 5 13.71 -5.59 -9.15
N GLN A 6 13.91 -6.66 -9.93
CA GLN A 6 13.31 -7.98 -9.68
C GLN A 6 13.68 -8.50 -8.29
N VAL A 7 14.96 -8.41 -7.91
CA VAL A 7 15.43 -8.90 -6.60
C VAL A 7 14.77 -8.10 -5.47
N VAL A 8 14.62 -6.79 -5.61
CA VAL A 8 13.88 -5.99 -4.61
C VAL A 8 12.41 -6.45 -4.53
N ALA A 9 11.74 -6.67 -5.66
CA ALA A 9 10.36 -7.15 -5.68
C ALA A 9 10.20 -8.55 -5.07
N GLU A 10 11.15 -9.46 -5.31
CA GLU A 10 11.21 -10.78 -4.69
C GLU A 10 11.34 -10.69 -3.17
N GLN A 11 12.25 -9.85 -2.66
CA GLN A 11 12.43 -9.68 -1.21
C GLN A 11 11.20 -9.04 -0.55
N LEU A 12 10.56 -8.04 -1.19
CA LEU A 12 9.29 -7.48 -0.71
C LEU A 12 8.17 -8.54 -0.70
N THR A 13 8.14 -9.40 -1.71
CA THR A 13 7.18 -10.50 -1.81
C THR A 13 7.43 -11.56 -0.77
N TRP A 14 8.68 -11.90 -0.49
CA TRP A 14 9.05 -12.81 0.58
C TRP A 14 8.57 -12.30 1.94
N ILE A 15 8.89 -11.05 2.31
CA ILE A 15 8.45 -10.46 3.59
C ILE A 15 6.92 -10.50 3.70
N GLU A 16 6.21 -10.03 2.67
CA GLU A 16 4.76 -9.99 2.70
C GLU A 16 4.14 -11.39 2.70
N SER A 17 4.75 -12.37 2.03
CA SER A 17 4.29 -13.76 2.03
C SER A 17 4.41 -14.40 3.42
N GLU A 18 5.49 -14.08 4.15
CA GLU A 18 5.70 -14.52 5.53
C GLU A 18 4.66 -13.91 6.48
N LEU A 19 4.32 -12.64 6.27
CA LEU A 19 3.29 -11.96 7.06
C LEU A 19 1.90 -12.51 6.73
N PHE A 20 1.57 -12.60 5.44
CA PHE A 20 0.28 -13.08 4.96
C PHE A 20 0.04 -14.54 5.34
N GLY A 21 1.04 -15.42 5.21
CA GLY A 21 0.97 -16.83 5.57
C GLY A 21 0.72 -17.08 7.07
N LYS A 22 1.08 -16.12 7.94
CA LYS A 22 0.81 -16.19 9.39
C LYS A 22 -0.64 -15.81 9.74
N ILE A 23 -1.35 -15.13 8.85
CA ILE A 23 -2.73 -14.68 9.10
C ILE A 23 -3.69 -15.86 9.08
N LYS A 24 -4.38 -16.09 10.20
CA LYS A 24 -5.43 -17.11 10.30
C LYS A 24 -6.81 -16.52 10.04
N ALA A 25 -7.75 -17.32 9.54
CA ALA A 25 -9.15 -16.92 9.31
C ALA A 25 -9.76 -16.15 10.49
N ARG A 26 -9.53 -16.65 11.71
CA ARG A 26 -10.03 -16.05 12.96
C ARG A 26 -9.51 -14.63 13.22
N GLU A 27 -8.36 -14.25 12.68
CA GLU A 27 -7.78 -12.93 12.89
C GLU A 27 -8.52 -11.86 12.07
N PHE A 28 -9.01 -12.20 10.88
CA PHE A 28 -9.90 -11.33 10.11
C PHE A 28 -11.21 -11.05 10.87
N VAL A 29 -11.81 -12.09 11.44
CA VAL A 29 -13.01 -11.96 12.30
C VAL A 29 -12.68 -11.11 13.53
N ARG A 30 -11.61 -11.43 14.27
CA ARG A 30 -11.25 -10.69 15.49
C ARG A 30 -11.01 -9.20 15.23
N ASN A 31 -10.41 -8.85 14.09
CA ASN A 31 -10.16 -7.46 13.72
C ASN A 31 -11.44 -6.61 13.60
N ILE A 32 -12.59 -7.25 13.36
CA ILE A 32 -13.88 -6.58 13.17
C ILE A 32 -14.61 -6.41 14.50
N TRP A 33 -14.77 -7.50 15.27
CA TRP A 33 -15.57 -7.50 16.50
C TRP A 33 -14.79 -7.15 17.77
N CYS A 34 -13.45 -7.11 17.70
CA CYS A 34 -12.61 -6.62 18.79
C CYS A 34 -11.77 -5.43 18.31
N PRO A 35 -12.40 -4.26 18.07
CA PRO A 35 -11.65 -3.05 17.73
C PRO A 35 -10.65 -2.70 18.83
N ARG A 36 -9.52 -2.10 18.45
CA ARG A 36 -8.50 -1.68 19.41
C ARG A 36 -9.10 -0.71 20.45
N PRO A 37 -8.82 -0.89 21.75
CA PRO A 37 -9.18 0.11 22.75
C PRO A 37 -8.38 1.40 22.51
N SER A 38 -9.03 2.54 22.72
CA SER A 38 -8.46 3.89 22.50
C SER A 38 -7.30 4.23 23.45
N SER A 39 -7.14 3.48 24.54
CA SER A 39 -6.04 3.62 25.51
C SER A 39 -5.25 2.32 25.60
N VAL A 40 -3.96 2.39 25.30
CA VAL A 40 -3.06 1.24 25.25
C VAL A 40 -2.55 0.92 26.65
N THR A 41 -3.04 -0.18 27.26
CA THR A 41 -2.37 -0.79 28.42
C THR A 41 -1.36 -1.84 27.96
N SER A 42 -0.37 -2.16 28.80
CA SER A 42 0.73 -3.08 28.50
C SER A 42 0.26 -4.50 28.14
N GLU A 43 -0.88 -4.95 28.67
CA GLU A 43 -1.47 -6.27 28.36
C GLU A 43 -2.27 -6.27 27.05
N ASP A 44 -2.83 -5.12 26.64
CA ASP A 44 -3.51 -4.95 25.35
C ASP A 44 -2.53 -4.94 24.17
N GLN A 45 -1.27 -4.52 24.39
CA GLN A 45 -0.20 -4.60 23.39
C GLN A 45 0.08 -6.05 22.96
N LEU A 46 0.05 -7.00 23.91
CA LEU A 46 0.27 -8.42 23.63
C LEU A 46 -0.88 -9.05 22.81
N ARG A 47 -2.09 -8.50 22.92
CA ARG A 47 -3.26 -8.85 22.10
C ARG A 47 -3.24 -8.20 20.71
N CYS A 48 -2.37 -7.20 20.50
CA CYS A 48 -2.27 -6.34 19.32
C CYS A 48 -1.30 -6.86 18.24
N HIS A 49 -0.51 -7.90 18.51
CA HIS A 49 0.40 -8.52 17.54
C HIS A 49 -0.33 -9.55 16.64
N SER A 50 -1.43 -9.15 15.99
CA SER A 50 -2.01 -10.00 14.94
C SER A 50 -1.16 -9.91 13.67
N ALA A 51 -1.09 -11.00 12.91
CA ALA A 51 -0.37 -11.01 11.64
C ALA A 51 -0.97 -10.00 10.64
N VAL A 52 -2.27 -9.70 10.78
CA VAL A 52 -2.98 -8.65 10.03
C VAL A 52 -2.40 -7.27 10.33
N VAL A 53 -2.19 -6.94 11.62
CA VAL A 53 -1.60 -5.64 12.02
C VAL A 53 -0.16 -5.53 11.51
N ALA A 54 0.60 -6.62 11.55
CA ALA A 54 1.96 -6.64 11.00
C ALA A 54 1.98 -6.40 9.48
N SER A 55 1.07 -7.01 8.71
CA SER A 55 0.93 -6.76 7.27
C SER A 55 0.50 -5.31 6.98
N ILE A 56 -0.40 -4.72 7.77
CA ILE A 56 -0.77 -3.29 7.64
C ILE A 56 0.44 -2.39 7.93
N ALA A 57 1.20 -2.69 8.97
CA ALA A 57 2.42 -1.95 9.32
C ALA A 57 3.45 -2.03 8.19
N HIS A 58 3.65 -3.22 7.61
CA HIS A 58 4.52 -3.42 6.46
C HIS A 58 4.06 -2.62 5.24
N PHE A 59 2.76 -2.64 4.92
CA PHE A 59 2.19 -1.82 3.83
C PHE A 59 2.53 -0.33 4.01
N ASN A 60 2.28 0.22 5.20
CA ASN A 60 2.55 1.62 5.50
C ASN A 60 4.04 1.95 5.48
N PHE A 61 4.87 1.02 5.96
CA PHE A 61 6.32 1.15 5.89
C PHE A 61 6.79 1.24 4.43
N ILE A 62 6.32 0.36 3.54
CA ILE A 62 6.72 0.36 2.13
C ILE A 62 6.28 1.64 1.41
N SER A 63 5.04 2.10 1.63
CA SER A 63 4.57 3.34 1.00
C SER A 63 5.39 4.55 1.45
N ALA A 64 5.71 4.66 2.75
CA ALA A 64 6.55 5.71 3.29
C ALA A 64 8.02 5.58 2.87
N TRP A 65 8.54 4.36 2.74
CA TRP A 65 9.90 4.06 2.28
C TRP A 65 10.13 4.52 0.84
N VAL A 66 9.21 4.20 -0.06
CA VAL A 66 9.22 4.65 -1.45
C VAL A 66 9.25 6.18 -1.52
N ALA A 67 8.33 6.85 -0.81
CA ALA A 67 8.26 8.30 -0.78
C ALA A 67 9.55 8.92 -0.22
N THR A 68 10.05 8.38 0.89
CA THR A 68 11.28 8.84 1.56
C THR A 68 12.50 8.74 0.65
N ILE A 69 12.72 7.61 0.00
CA ILE A 69 13.86 7.41 -0.92
C ILE A 69 13.83 8.43 -2.06
N ILE A 70 12.65 8.72 -2.61
CA ILE A 70 12.51 9.66 -3.73
C ILE A 70 12.81 11.09 -3.26
N VAL A 71 12.16 11.55 -2.19
CA VAL A 71 12.25 12.96 -1.76
C VAL A 71 13.58 13.31 -1.09
N THR A 72 14.34 12.30 -0.63
CA THR A 72 15.69 12.48 -0.07
C THR A 72 16.77 12.57 -1.14
N GLN A 73 16.51 12.18 -2.39
CA GLN A 73 17.48 12.28 -3.48
C GLN A 73 17.54 13.70 -4.06
N PRO A 74 18.64 14.47 -3.83
CA PRO A 74 18.71 15.86 -4.27
C PRO A 74 18.82 16.02 -5.79
N LYS A 75 19.54 15.12 -6.48
CA LYS A 75 19.85 15.28 -7.91
C LYS A 75 18.68 14.84 -8.78
N LEU A 76 18.17 15.73 -9.63
CA LEU A 76 17.00 15.48 -10.51
C LEU A 76 17.10 14.16 -11.29
N ASN A 77 18.19 13.96 -12.04
CA ASN A 77 18.36 12.76 -12.86
C ASN A 77 18.40 11.47 -12.03
N LYS A 78 19.04 11.51 -10.85
CA LYS A 78 19.08 10.36 -9.94
C LYS A 78 17.71 10.11 -9.31
N ARG A 79 16.95 11.17 -9.03
CA ARG A 79 15.59 11.08 -8.49
C ARG A 79 14.59 10.54 -9.52
N ALA A 80 14.68 10.97 -10.78
CA ALA A 80 13.91 10.40 -11.89
C ALA A 80 14.22 8.90 -12.07
N GLY A 81 15.50 8.52 -11.99
CA GLY A 81 15.89 7.10 -12.02
C GLY A 81 15.36 6.27 -10.85
N LEU A 82 15.22 6.85 -9.64
CA LEU A 82 14.55 6.18 -8.53
C LEU A 82 13.04 6.01 -8.77
N LEU A 83 12.41 6.97 -9.44
CA LEU A 83 11.00 6.90 -9.81
C LEU A 83 10.78 5.81 -10.86
N GLU A 84 11.63 5.73 -11.89
CA GLU A 84 11.67 4.60 -12.85
C GLU A 84 11.89 3.26 -12.14
N LYS A 85 12.86 3.20 -11.22
CA LYS A 85 13.13 1.98 -10.43
C LYS A 85 11.89 1.47 -9.69
N PHE A 86 11.16 2.34 -8.99
CA PHE A 86 9.95 1.92 -8.29
C PHE A 86 8.77 1.59 -9.22
N MET A 87 8.69 2.21 -10.39
CA MET A 87 7.75 1.79 -11.44
C MET A 87 8.05 0.36 -11.92
N SER A 88 9.33 0.04 -12.12
CA SER A 88 9.81 -1.29 -12.51
C SER A 88 9.53 -2.32 -11.42
N ILE A 89 9.86 -2.02 -10.15
CA ILE A 89 9.51 -2.86 -9.00
C ILE A 89 7.99 -3.11 -8.94
N ALA A 90 7.14 -2.12 -9.21
CA ALA A 90 5.69 -2.31 -9.26
C ALA A 90 5.27 -3.30 -10.36
N VAL A 91 5.91 -3.26 -11.54
CA VAL A 91 5.67 -4.24 -12.60
C VAL A 91 6.05 -5.64 -12.14
N GLU A 92 7.21 -5.81 -11.50
CA GLU A 92 7.63 -7.11 -10.99
C GLU A 92 6.70 -7.62 -9.88
N LEU A 93 6.30 -6.78 -8.93
CA LEU A 93 5.32 -7.15 -7.90
C LEU A 93 3.99 -7.65 -8.52
N ARG A 94 3.56 -7.04 -9.63
CA ARG A 94 2.41 -7.54 -10.39
C ARG A 94 2.67 -8.92 -11.00
N ASN A 95 3.85 -9.18 -11.55
CA ASN A 95 4.24 -10.48 -12.11
C ASN A 95 4.23 -11.58 -11.04
N HIS A 96 4.61 -11.25 -9.80
CA HIS A 96 4.56 -12.15 -8.65
C HIS A 96 3.16 -12.29 -8.02
N ASN A 97 2.10 -11.70 -8.60
CA ASN A 97 0.75 -11.63 -8.00
C ASN A 97 0.75 -11.04 -6.56
N ASN A 98 1.73 -10.20 -6.23
CA ASN A 98 1.80 -9.50 -4.96
C ASN A 98 1.07 -8.15 -5.07
N TYR A 99 -0.25 -8.19 -4.94
CA TYR A 99 -1.09 -7.00 -5.04
C TYR A 99 -0.99 -6.09 -3.81
N ASN A 100 -0.66 -6.64 -2.64
CA ASN A 100 -0.55 -5.85 -1.42
C ASN A 100 0.64 -4.89 -1.49
N SER A 101 1.85 -5.40 -1.76
CA SER A 101 3.04 -4.55 -1.89
C SER A 101 3.00 -3.71 -3.16
N LEU A 102 2.39 -4.19 -4.25
CA LEU A 102 2.13 -3.36 -5.44
C LEU A 102 1.34 -2.11 -5.04
N MET A 103 0.24 -2.28 -4.32
CA MET A 103 -0.57 -1.15 -3.87
C MET A 103 0.20 -0.22 -2.91
N ALA A 104 1.06 -0.77 -2.05
CA ALA A 104 1.92 0.03 -1.18
C ALA A 104 2.91 0.91 -1.99
N VAL A 105 3.56 0.34 -3.02
CA VAL A 105 4.46 1.09 -3.90
C VAL A 105 3.71 2.16 -4.69
N LEU A 106 2.53 1.84 -5.22
CA LEU A 106 1.66 2.83 -5.88
C LEU A 106 1.27 3.96 -4.92
N ALA A 107 0.93 3.64 -3.67
CA ALA A 107 0.60 4.64 -2.65
C ALA A 107 1.79 5.57 -2.34
N GLY A 108 3.01 5.03 -2.26
CA GLY A 108 4.22 5.83 -2.09
C GLY A 108 4.50 6.77 -3.28
N LEU A 109 4.40 6.24 -4.50
CA LEU A 109 4.60 7.01 -5.75
C LEU A 109 3.52 8.09 -5.96
N ASN A 110 2.31 7.82 -5.47
CA ASN A 110 1.16 8.73 -5.52
C ASN A 110 0.92 9.48 -4.20
N SER A 111 1.90 9.52 -3.30
CA SER A 111 1.85 10.39 -2.14
C SER A 111 1.93 11.86 -2.56
N ALA A 112 1.37 12.77 -1.74
CA ALA A 112 1.37 14.20 -2.03
C ALA A 112 2.79 14.78 -2.18
N SER A 113 3.75 14.23 -1.43
CA SER A 113 5.16 14.63 -1.47
C SER A 113 5.82 14.24 -2.80
N VAL A 114 5.45 13.11 -3.42
CA VAL A 114 6.00 12.68 -4.71
C VAL A 114 5.21 13.24 -5.91
N LEU A 115 3.88 13.31 -5.84
CA LEU A 115 3.00 13.79 -6.92
C LEU A 115 3.31 15.22 -7.40
N ARG A 116 3.78 16.06 -6.48
CA ARG A 116 4.12 17.46 -6.76
C ARG A 116 5.42 17.64 -7.53
N LEU A 117 6.29 16.62 -7.59
CA LEU A 117 7.59 16.67 -8.25
C LEU A 117 7.43 16.57 -9.79
N LYS A 118 6.91 17.63 -10.41
CA LYS A 118 6.59 17.66 -11.85
C LYS A 118 7.85 17.56 -12.71
N GLN A 119 8.90 18.31 -12.39
CA GLN A 119 10.16 18.25 -13.14
C GLN A 119 10.77 16.85 -13.08
N THR A 120 10.66 16.19 -11.92
CA THR A 120 11.13 14.82 -11.73
C THR A 120 10.34 13.80 -12.56
N ARG A 121 9.01 13.95 -12.63
CA ARG A 121 8.12 13.09 -13.43
C ARG A 121 8.33 13.30 -14.93
N ASP A 122 8.56 14.54 -15.36
CA ASP A 122 8.81 14.87 -16.77
C ASP A 122 10.18 14.36 -17.24
N ALA A 123 11.15 14.28 -16.32
CA ALA A 123 12.50 13.76 -16.57
C ALA A 123 12.56 12.21 -16.68
N VAL A 124 11.45 11.49 -16.49
CA VAL A 124 11.37 10.05 -16.75
C VAL A 124 11.53 9.79 -18.25
N SER A 125 12.57 9.04 -18.58
CA SER A 125 12.98 8.75 -19.95
C SER A 125 12.29 7.52 -20.52
N ASP A 126 12.08 6.49 -19.70
CA ASP A 126 11.45 5.25 -20.17
C ASP A 126 9.92 5.38 -20.31
N LYS A 127 9.50 5.76 -21.52
CA LYS A 127 8.07 5.90 -21.85
C LYS A 127 7.33 4.57 -21.89
N LYS A 128 8.01 3.44 -22.11
CA LYS A 128 7.37 2.12 -22.12
C LYS A 128 7.03 1.71 -20.70
N LEU A 129 8.00 1.82 -19.79
CA LEU A 129 7.80 1.55 -18.38
C LEU A 129 6.72 2.46 -17.78
N PHE A 130 6.74 3.74 -18.14
CA PHE A 130 5.70 4.68 -17.69
C PHE A 130 4.28 4.25 -18.11
N LYS A 131 4.10 3.74 -19.33
CA LYS A 131 2.79 3.20 -19.78
C LYS A 131 2.39 1.93 -19.02
N GLN A 132 3.35 1.05 -18.71
CA GLN A 132 3.10 -0.14 -17.88
C GLN A 132 2.64 0.29 -16.48
N PHE A 133 3.35 1.24 -15.86
CA PHE A 133 2.98 1.82 -14.57
C PHE A 133 1.56 2.41 -14.58
N GLN A 134 1.19 3.22 -15.57
CA GLN A 134 -0.18 3.74 -15.70
C GLN A 134 -1.23 2.64 -15.86
N SER A 135 -0.85 1.49 -16.42
CA SER A 135 -1.73 0.32 -16.46
C SER A 135 -1.92 -0.32 -15.09
N LEU A 136 -0.89 -0.30 -14.24
CA LEU A 136 -0.99 -0.76 -12.86
C LEU A 136 -1.87 0.17 -12.01
N GLU A 137 -1.77 1.49 -12.20
CA GLU A 137 -2.67 2.45 -11.55
C GLU A 137 -4.13 2.19 -11.90
N ARG A 138 -4.44 1.94 -13.17
CA ARG A 138 -5.79 1.57 -13.62
C ARG A 138 -6.25 0.21 -13.09
N LEU A 139 -5.33 -0.75 -13.01
CA LEU A 139 -5.60 -2.08 -12.46
C LEU A 139 -5.99 -1.99 -10.97
N MET A 140 -5.25 -1.19 -10.19
CA MET A 140 -5.43 -1.03 -8.75
C MET A 140 -6.32 0.17 -8.37
N SER A 141 -7.00 0.78 -9.34
CA SER A 141 -7.90 1.90 -9.10
C SER A 141 -9.06 1.50 -8.17
N SER A 142 -9.50 2.43 -7.33
CA SER A 142 -10.69 2.28 -6.49
C SER A 142 -12.01 2.29 -7.28
N ASP A 143 -11.97 2.52 -8.59
CA ASP A 143 -13.14 2.58 -9.45
C ASP A 143 -14.02 1.34 -9.34
N ARG A 144 -15.33 1.58 -9.11
CA ARG A 144 -16.35 0.54 -8.91
C ARG A 144 -15.92 -0.49 -7.85
N SER A 145 -15.41 -0.02 -6.71
CA SER A 145 -14.90 -0.85 -5.61
C SER A 145 -13.81 -1.81 -6.08
N PHE A 146 -12.75 -1.27 -6.70
CA PHE A 146 -11.60 -2.05 -7.17
C PHE A 146 -11.95 -3.17 -8.16
N SER A 147 -12.92 -2.93 -9.05
CA SER A 147 -13.44 -3.96 -9.97
C SER A 147 -12.36 -4.61 -10.86
N SER A 148 -11.44 -3.80 -11.41
CA SER A 148 -10.32 -4.27 -12.23
C SER A 148 -9.39 -5.20 -11.44
N TYR A 149 -9.00 -4.79 -10.23
CA TYR A 149 -8.18 -5.59 -9.32
C TYR A 149 -8.89 -6.89 -8.94
N ARG A 150 -10.17 -6.84 -8.57
CA ARG A 150 -10.92 -8.04 -8.16
C ARG A 150 -11.04 -9.06 -9.30
N LEU A 151 -11.25 -8.59 -10.53
CA LEU A 151 -11.25 -9.45 -11.71
C LEU A 151 -9.88 -10.09 -11.93
N ALA A 152 -8.80 -9.30 -11.82
CA ALA A 152 -7.44 -9.82 -11.94
C ALA A 152 -7.12 -10.84 -10.85
N LEU A 153 -7.44 -10.56 -9.59
CA LEU A 153 -7.24 -11.49 -8.48
C LEU A 153 -8.02 -12.79 -8.70
N LYS A 154 -9.26 -12.72 -9.19
CA LYS A 154 -10.06 -13.91 -9.51
C LYS A 154 -9.41 -14.77 -10.61
N ALA A 155 -8.77 -14.13 -11.59
CA ALA A 155 -8.07 -14.79 -12.69
C ALA A 155 -6.66 -15.27 -12.32
N SER A 156 -6.11 -14.83 -11.20
CA SER A 156 -4.78 -15.23 -10.74
C SER A 156 -4.78 -16.59 -10.05
N GLU A 157 -3.74 -17.36 -10.33
CA GLU A 157 -3.44 -18.62 -9.65
C GLU A 157 -2.53 -18.36 -8.43
N ALA A 158 -2.51 -19.31 -7.49
CA ALA A 158 -1.59 -19.26 -6.35
C ALA A 158 -0.16 -19.67 -6.78
N PRO A 159 0.90 -19.14 -6.14
CA PRO A 159 0.89 -18.24 -4.99
C PRO A 159 0.44 -16.80 -5.35
N GLY A 160 -0.13 -16.09 -4.37
CA GLY A 160 -0.59 -14.72 -4.53
C GLY A 160 -0.70 -13.98 -3.20
N ILE A 161 -0.69 -12.65 -3.24
CA ILE A 161 -0.94 -11.82 -2.04
C ILE A 161 -2.02 -10.79 -2.39
N PRO A 162 -3.28 -11.00 -1.96
CA PRO A 162 -4.34 -10.03 -2.16
C PRO A 162 -4.03 -8.70 -1.47
N TYR A 163 -4.46 -7.58 -2.06
CA TYR A 163 -4.52 -6.31 -1.34
C TYR A 163 -5.53 -6.40 -0.19
N LEU A 164 -5.04 -6.50 1.04
CA LEU A 164 -5.88 -6.78 2.21
C LEU A 164 -6.79 -5.61 2.59
N GLY A 165 -6.41 -4.38 2.25
CA GLY A 165 -7.15 -3.17 2.63
C GLY A 165 -8.61 -3.20 2.17
N ILE A 166 -8.84 -3.55 0.89
CA ILE A 166 -10.20 -3.61 0.33
C ILE A 166 -11.02 -4.79 0.87
N HIS A 167 -10.39 -5.95 1.07
CA HIS A 167 -11.10 -7.12 1.62
C HIS A 167 -11.45 -6.91 3.10
N ASN A 168 -10.59 -6.24 3.87
CA ASN A 168 -10.90 -5.83 5.23
C ASN A 168 -12.06 -4.81 5.24
N GLN A 169 -12.09 -3.87 4.31
CA GLN A 169 -13.19 -2.92 4.17
C GLN A 169 -14.53 -3.63 3.86
N ASP A 170 -14.52 -4.64 2.97
CA ASP A 170 -15.72 -5.44 2.69
C ASP A 170 -16.22 -6.18 3.94
N LEU A 171 -15.29 -6.77 4.70
CA LEU A 171 -15.62 -7.48 5.93
C LEU A 171 -16.21 -6.56 7.00
N VAL A 172 -15.65 -5.37 7.17
CA VAL A 172 -16.20 -4.33 8.06
C VAL A 172 -17.60 -3.90 7.58
N SER A 173 -17.77 -3.66 6.28
CA SER A 173 -19.06 -3.27 5.70
C SER A 173 -20.14 -4.33 5.92
N LEU A 174 -19.80 -5.62 5.73
CA LEU A 174 -20.71 -6.74 6.02
C LEU A 174 -21.07 -6.80 7.50
N ALA A 175 -20.11 -6.52 8.37
CA ALA A 175 -20.29 -6.56 9.80
C ALA A 175 -21.19 -5.45 10.34
N GLU A 176 -21.01 -4.22 9.87
CA GLU A 176 -21.78 -3.05 10.27
C GLU A 176 -23.16 -3.00 9.61
N GLY A 177 -23.26 -3.44 8.34
CA GLY A 177 -24.51 -3.43 7.58
C GLY A 177 -25.54 -4.47 8.02
N ASN A 178 -25.13 -5.49 8.79
CA ASN A 178 -26.00 -6.60 9.16
C ASN A 178 -25.93 -6.89 10.66
N LYS A 179 -27.06 -6.96 11.35
CA LYS A 179 -27.10 -7.41 12.76
C LYS A 179 -26.67 -8.88 12.88
N ASP A 180 -25.97 -9.21 13.96
CA ASP A 180 -25.54 -10.58 14.27
C ASP A 180 -26.73 -11.52 14.52
N LEU A 181 -27.81 -10.95 15.07
CA LEU A 181 -29.07 -11.65 15.33
C LEU A 181 -30.19 -11.06 14.46
N ARG A 182 -31.12 -11.92 14.06
CA ARG A 182 -32.38 -11.56 13.42
C ARG A 182 -33.38 -11.03 14.46
N PRO A 183 -34.49 -10.39 14.05
CA PRO A 183 -35.51 -9.88 14.97
C PRO A 183 -36.13 -10.94 15.89
N ASP A 184 -36.11 -12.21 15.48
CA ASP A 184 -36.60 -13.37 16.25
C ASP A 184 -35.55 -13.91 17.26
N GLY A 185 -34.39 -13.27 17.38
CA GLY A 185 -33.30 -13.68 18.27
C GLY A 185 -32.41 -14.78 17.72
N THR A 186 -32.66 -15.29 16.51
CA THR A 186 -31.82 -16.32 15.88
C THR A 186 -30.56 -15.73 15.24
N ILE A 187 -29.51 -16.53 15.09
CA ILE A 187 -28.26 -16.12 14.44
C ILE A 187 -28.49 -15.80 12.97
N HIS A 188 -27.95 -14.67 12.51
CA HIS A 188 -27.98 -14.29 11.11
C HIS A 188 -26.92 -15.05 10.29
N TRP A 189 -27.15 -16.35 10.05
CA TRP A 189 -26.18 -17.23 9.38
C TRP A 189 -25.68 -16.73 8.02
N GLU A 190 -26.53 -16.06 7.24
CA GLU A 190 -26.15 -15.54 5.93
C GLU A 190 -25.05 -14.48 6.00
N LYS A 191 -25.08 -13.60 7.02
CA LYS A 191 -24.00 -12.65 7.30
C LYS A 191 -22.66 -13.38 7.47
N PHE A 192 -22.64 -14.36 8.36
CA PHE A 192 -21.41 -15.12 8.68
C PHE A 192 -20.94 -15.98 7.51
N ARG A 193 -21.86 -16.51 6.69
CA ARG A 193 -21.54 -17.24 5.45
C ARG A 193 -20.79 -16.33 4.48
N LEU A 194 -21.32 -15.15 4.17
CA LEU A 194 -20.70 -14.19 3.25
C LEU A 194 -19.31 -13.75 3.74
N MET A 195 -19.17 -13.49 5.05
CA MET A 195 -17.86 -13.15 5.62
C MET A 195 -16.86 -14.30 5.53
N GLY A 196 -17.31 -15.54 5.77
CA GLY A 196 -16.50 -16.74 5.58
C GLY A 196 -16.02 -16.90 4.14
N GLU A 197 -16.89 -16.67 3.16
CA GLU A 197 -16.54 -16.74 1.73
C GLU A 197 -15.46 -15.72 1.36
N CYS A 198 -15.56 -14.48 1.84
CA CYS A 198 -14.52 -13.46 1.64
C CYS A 198 -13.17 -13.90 2.22
N ILE A 199 -13.17 -14.45 3.44
CA ILE A 199 -11.93 -14.90 4.11
C ILE A 199 -11.30 -16.08 3.38
N VAL A 200 -12.09 -17.10 3.03
CA VAL A 200 -11.60 -18.29 2.31
C VAL A 200 -11.06 -17.91 0.93
N ALA A 201 -11.72 -16.98 0.23
CA ALA A 201 -11.27 -16.50 -1.06
C ALA A 201 -9.90 -15.80 -1.02
N MET A 202 -9.53 -15.18 0.10
CA MET A 202 -8.18 -14.66 0.31
C MET A 202 -7.20 -15.78 0.70
N MET A 203 -7.55 -16.60 1.69
CA MET A 203 -6.65 -17.59 2.27
C MET A 203 -6.19 -18.67 1.28
N LYS A 204 -6.96 -18.94 0.22
CA LYS A 204 -6.54 -19.87 -0.84
C LYS A 204 -5.18 -19.50 -1.46
N PHE A 205 -4.78 -18.23 -1.40
CA PHE A 205 -3.50 -17.77 -1.96
C PHE A 205 -2.29 -18.00 -1.05
N GLN A 206 -2.50 -18.47 0.19
CA GLN A 206 -1.41 -18.83 1.11
C GLN A 206 -0.72 -20.15 0.72
N CYS A 207 -1.29 -20.93 -0.21
CA CYS A 207 -0.75 -22.23 -0.63
C CYS A 207 -0.81 -22.41 -2.16
N PRO A 208 0.29 -22.81 -2.84
CA PRO A 208 1.62 -23.02 -2.26
C PRO A 208 2.23 -21.70 -1.76
N ALA A 209 3.25 -21.79 -0.91
CA ALA A 209 4.04 -20.63 -0.53
C ALA A 209 4.93 -20.19 -1.70
N TYR A 210 5.43 -18.95 -1.65
CA TYR A 210 6.44 -18.49 -2.59
C TYR A 210 7.77 -19.24 -2.35
N ASP A 211 8.41 -19.66 -3.44
CA ASP A 211 9.76 -20.22 -3.42
C ASP A 211 10.77 -19.10 -3.68
N ILE A 212 11.04 -18.30 -2.63
CA ILE A 212 11.97 -17.16 -2.68
C ILE A 212 12.93 -17.29 -1.50
N GLU A 213 14.23 -17.26 -1.78
CA GLU A 213 15.25 -17.24 -0.73
C GLU A 213 15.45 -15.81 -0.19
N PRO A 214 15.45 -15.62 1.14
CA PRO A 214 15.70 -14.31 1.74
C PRO A 214 17.17 -13.90 1.58
N ASP A 215 17.40 -12.70 1.04
CA ASP A 215 18.71 -12.04 1.05
C ASP A 215 18.80 -11.08 2.24
N GLY A 216 19.48 -11.53 3.29
CA GLY A 216 19.66 -10.74 4.51
C GLY A 216 20.20 -9.34 4.28
N LYS A 217 21.08 -9.12 3.29
CA LYS A 217 21.65 -7.78 3.02
C LYS A 217 20.58 -6.82 2.52
N ILE A 218 19.70 -7.28 1.65
CA ILE A 218 18.61 -6.47 1.08
C ILE A 218 17.55 -6.23 2.15
N LEU A 219 17.22 -7.25 2.94
CA LEU A 219 16.27 -7.13 4.05
C LEU A 219 16.75 -6.10 5.09
N HIS A 220 18.02 -6.16 5.49
CA HIS A 220 18.60 -5.15 6.39
C HIS A 220 18.62 -3.76 5.76
N PHE A 221 19.01 -3.63 4.49
CA PHE A 221 18.97 -2.35 3.79
C PHE A 221 17.56 -1.72 3.78
N ILE A 222 16.53 -2.53 3.53
CA ILE A 222 15.14 -2.08 3.58
C ILE A 222 14.80 -1.67 5.01
N ALA A 223 14.98 -2.55 6.00
CA ALA A 223 14.60 -2.35 7.39
C ALA A 223 15.31 -1.18 8.09
N ASP A 224 16.59 -0.97 7.80
CA ASP A 224 17.43 0.05 8.44
C ASP A 224 17.30 1.43 7.76
N THR A 225 16.50 1.54 6.70
CA THR A 225 16.23 2.84 6.07
C THR A 225 15.44 3.74 7.02
N GLU A 226 15.99 4.89 7.36
CA GLU A 226 15.28 5.92 8.14
C GLU A 226 14.07 6.42 7.34
N ILE A 227 12.87 6.20 7.88
CA ILE A 227 11.60 6.60 7.26
C ILE A 227 11.20 7.98 7.78
N LEU A 228 11.06 8.93 6.87
CA LEU A 228 10.57 10.27 7.19
C LEU A 228 9.07 10.25 7.44
N SER A 229 8.59 11.07 8.37
CA SER A 229 7.16 11.36 8.52
C SER A 229 6.58 12.03 7.28
N GLU A 230 5.26 11.98 7.08
CA GLU A 230 4.60 12.62 5.92
C GLU A 230 4.94 14.12 5.81
N ASP A 231 4.98 14.82 6.95
CA ASP A 231 5.36 16.24 7.02
C ASP A 231 6.80 16.47 6.60
N GLU A 232 7.73 15.61 7.04
CA GLU A 232 9.14 15.70 6.66
C GLU A 232 9.35 15.35 5.20
N GLN A 233 8.67 14.33 4.68
CA GLN A 233 8.68 13.99 3.26
C GLN A 233 8.20 15.18 2.42
N TYR A 234 7.13 15.85 2.84
CA TYR A 234 6.60 17.01 2.15
C TYR A 234 7.54 18.22 2.23
N LYS A 235 8.15 18.46 3.40
CA LYS A 235 9.20 19.49 3.56
C LYS A 235 10.38 19.23 2.63
N ARG A 236 10.91 18.00 2.61
CA ARG A 236 12.02 17.59 1.72
C ARG A 236 11.64 17.74 0.24
N SER A 237 10.42 17.35 -0.13
CA SER A 237 9.91 17.53 -1.49
C SER A 237 9.93 19.00 -1.94
N ASN A 238 9.54 19.94 -1.08
CA ASN A 238 9.62 21.37 -1.39
C ASN A 238 11.05 21.91 -1.47
N LEU A 239 12.01 21.30 -0.76
CA LEU A 239 13.43 21.67 -0.85
C LEU A 239 14.03 21.22 -2.19
N VAL A 240 13.74 19.99 -2.63
CA VAL A 240 14.32 19.43 -3.86
C VAL A 240 13.65 19.93 -5.13
N GLU A 241 12.40 20.42 -5.04
CA GLU A 241 11.69 21.04 -6.16
C GLU A 241 10.76 22.15 -5.65
N PRO A 242 11.27 23.37 -5.40
CA PRO A 242 10.48 24.49 -4.89
C PRO A 242 9.29 24.80 -5.80
N ARG A 243 8.15 25.20 -5.21
CA ARG A 243 7.03 25.71 -6.00
C ARG A 243 7.51 26.93 -6.78
N LEU A 244 7.26 26.96 -8.08
CA LEU A 244 7.43 28.17 -8.87
C LEU A 244 6.65 29.28 -8.13
N LYS A 245 7.34 30.38 -7.79
CA LYS A 245 6.66 31.55 -7.27
C LYS A 245 5.68 31.98 -8.35
N SER A 246 4.40 31.70 -8.12
CA SER A 246 3.35 32.42 -8.82
C SER A 246 3.69 33.90 -8.62
N SER A 247 3.89 34.63 -9.72
CA SER A 247 3.79 36.08 -9.70
C SER A 247 2.34 36.40 -9.34
N SER A 248 2.00 36.28 -8.06
CA SER A 248 0.65 36.49 -7.57
C SER A 248 0.47 37.97 -7.30
N THR A 249 0.12 38.71 -8.36
CA THR A 249 -0.61 39.99 -8.32
C THR A 249 -2.07 39.78 -7.86
N ASN A 250 -2.30 38.93 -6.87
CA ASN A 250 -3.62 38.68 -6.30
C ASN A 250 -3.49 38.66 -4.79
N ARG A 251 -3.38 39.84 -4.18
CA ARG A 251 -3.72 40.01 -2.77
C ARG A 251 -5.11 40.63 -2.74
N LEU A 252 -6.09 39.88 -2.23
CA LEU A 252 -7.40 40.40 -1.83
C LEU A 252 -7.30 41.67 -0.96
N ARG A 253 -6.18 41.85 -0.24
CA ARG A 253 -5.85 43.09 0.47
C ARG A 253 -5.80 44.33 -0.43
N ASP A 254 -5.31 44.23 -1.66
CA ASP A 254 -5.21 45.39 -2.57
C ASP A 254 -6.58 45.76 -3.16
N LEU A 255 -7.49 44.79 -3.25
CA LEU A 255 -8.90 45.02 -3.61
C LEU A 255 -9.67 45.69 -2.46
N TRP A 256 -9.43 45.29 -1.21
CA TRP A 256 -10.09 45.87 -0.04
C TRP A 256 -9.58 47.26 0.33
N LEU A 257 -8.34 47.60 0.00
CA LEU A 257 -7.79 48.95 0.18
C LEU A 257 -8.32 49.98 -0.85
N ARG A 258 -9.05 49.51 -1.87
CA ARG A 258 -9.65 50.33 -2.94
C ARG A 258 -11.17 50.47 -2.84
N MET A 259 -11.78 49.88 -1.81
CA MET A 259 -13.18 50.11 -1.40
C MET A 259 -13.22 51.10 -0.26
#